data_AF-A0A7Y7UQR5-F1
#
_entry.id   AF-A0A7Y7UQR5-F1
#
_cell.length_a   1.000
_cell.length_b   1.000
_cell.length_c   1.000
_cell.angle_alpha   90.00
_cell.angle_beta   90.00
_cell.angle_gamma   90.00
#
_symmetry.space_group_name_H-M   'P 1'
#
loop_
_entity.id
_entity.type
_entity.pdbx_description
1 polymer ?
#
loop_
_entity_poly.entity_id
_entity_poly.type
_entity_poly.pdbx_seq_one_letter_code
_entity_poly.pdbx_strand_id
1 'polypeptide(L)'
;MLLSLLLTSALAATSPVRDAPPTTVTLDTVAVVTRSGAAPAATPTRYCIVEALTGTRIRTKVCHTADEWIASEGEVPTGRITRR
;
A
#
# COMPACT_ATOMS: atom_id res chain seq x y z
N MET A 1 -0.64 58.52 25.33
CA MET A 1 -1.79 58.30 24.43
C MET A 1 -2.43 56.98 24.82
N LEU A 2 -3.66 57.02 25.32
CA LEU A 2 -4.42 55.84 25.78
C LEU A 2 -4.77 54.97 24.56
N LEU A 3 -4.40 53.69 24.60
CA LEU A 3 -4.75 52.71 23.57
C LEU A 3 -6.12 52.12 23.90
N SER A 4 -7.09 52.38 23.03
CA SER A 4 -8.51 52.07 23.18
C SER A 4 -8.82 50.56 23.07
N LEU A 5 -9.80 50.14 23.86
CA LEU A 5 -10.51 48.85 23.84
C LEU A 5 -11.05 48.49 22.45
N LEU A 6 -11.27 47.19 22.18
CA LEU A 6 -12.52 46.65 21.63
C LEU A 6 -12.60 45.12 21.78
N LEU A 7 -13.55 44.68 22.60
CA LEU A 7 -14.08 43.32 22.66
C LEU A 7 -14.65 42.91 21.30
N THR A 8 -14.49 41.67 20.86
CA THR A 8 -15.43 41.10 19.87
C THR A 8 -15.60 39.60 20.07
N SER A 9 -16.85 39.25 20.33
CA SER A 9 -17.42 37.99 20.76
C SER A 9 -17.12 36.81 19.83
N ALA A 10 -16.75 35.66 20.39
CA ALA A 10 -16.77 34.38 19.69
C ALA A 10 -18.23 33.94 19.49
N LEU A 11 -18.71 33.97 18.24
CA LEU A 11 -20.05 33.55 17.88
C LEU A 11 -20.10 32.01 17.87
N ALA A 12 -20.89 31.42 18.77
CA ALA A 12 -21.08 29.97 18.84
C ALA A 12 -21.87 29.49 17.62
N ALA A 13 -21.26 28.61 16.81
CA ALA A 13 -21.91 27.98 15.68
C ALA A 13 -22.81 26.83 16.16
N THR A 14 -24.13 27.02 16.14
CA THR A 14 -25.09 25.92 16.26
C THR A 14 -25.30 25.32 14.87
N SER A 15 -24.98 24.03 14.74
CA SER A 15 -25.19 23.28 13.49
C SER A 15 -26.67 22.92 13.34
N PRO A 16 -27.32 23.12 12.17
CA PRO A 16 -28.69 22.66 11.98
C PRO A 16 -28.70 21.14 11.81
N VAL A 17 -29.44 20.44 12.69
CA VAL A 17 -29.85 19.05 12.47
C VAL A 17 -30.76 19.04 11.24
N ARG A 18 -30.30 18.37 10.18
CA ARG A 18 -31.04 18.21 8.94
C ARG A 18 -32.00 17.05 9.10
N ASP A 19 -33.27 17.38 9.34
CA ASP A 19 -34.37 16.42 9.38
C ASP A 19 -34.58 15.85 7.97
N ALA A 20 -34.42 14.54 7.80
CA ALA A 20 -34.53 13.86 6.51
C ALA A 20 -35.88 13.11 6.46
N PRO A 21 -36.70 13.27 5.41
CA PRO A 21 -37.93 12.50 5.27
C PRO A 21 -37.62 11.02 5.03
N PRO A 22 -38.51 10.07 5.43
CA PRO A 22 -38.26 8.65 5.24
C PRO A 22 -38.26 8.31 3.75
N THR A 23 -37.08 8.08 3.19
CA THR A 23 -36.91 7.55 1.84
C THR A 23 -37.44 6.12 1.83
N THR A 24 -38.54 5.91 1.10
CA THR A 24 -39.03 4.58 0.74
C THR A 24 -37.90 3.77 0.10
N VAL A 25 -37.61 2.61 0.67
CA VAL A 25 -36.58 1.70 0.16
C VAL A 25 -37.14 1.01 -1.09
N THR A 26 -36.82 1.56 -2.26
CA THR A 26 -36.94 0.82 -3.52
C THR A 26 -35.75 -0.12 -3.61
N LEU A 27 -35.99 -1.44 -3.60
CA LEU A 27 -34.95 -2.43 -3.93
C LEU A 27 -34.65 -2.33 -5.43
N ASP A 28 -33.74 -1.42 -5.80
CA ASP A 28 -33.11 -1.46 -7.11
C ASP A 28 -32.17 -2.67 -7.11
N THR A 29 -32.60 -3.74 -7.78
CA THR A 29 -31.76 -4.92 -7.98
C THR A 29 -30.70 -4.55 -8.99
N VAL A 30 -29.56 -4.07 -8.49
CA VAL A 30 -28.38 -3.80 -9.32
C VAL A 30 -27.92 -5.14 -9.89
N ALA A 31 -28.13 -5.33 -11.19
CA ALA A 31 -27.53 -6.44 -11.92
C ALA A 31 -26.01 -6.37 -11.75
N VAL A 32 -25.45 -7.28 -10.96
CA VAL A 32 -24.00 -7.45 -10.85
C VAL A 32 -23.52 -7.99 -12.19
N VAL A 33 -23.02 -7.10 -13.04
CA VAL A 33 -22.22 -7.49 -14.20
C VAL A 33 -20.93 -8.06 -13.64
N THR A 34 -20.86 -9.39 -13.54
CA THR A 34 -19.60 -10.10 -13.31
C THR A 34 -18.73 -9.91 -14.54
N ARG A 35 -17.99 -8.79 -14.57
CA ARG A 35 -16.89 -8.62 -15.51
C ARG A 35 -15.85 -9.66 -15.10
N SER A 36 -15.89 -10.82 -15.75
CA SER A 36 -14.82 -11.83 -15.68
C SER A 36 -13.59 -11.24 -16.35
N GLY A 37 -12.95 -10.27 -15.69
CA GLY A 37 -11.60 -9.86 -16.01
C GLY A 37 -10.70 -10.98 -15.54
N ALA A 38 -9.98 -11.61 -16.46
CA ALA A 38 -8.89 -12.51 -16.11
C ALA A 38 -8.00 -11.80 -15.08
N ALA A 39 -7.92 -12.35 -13.88
CA ALA A 39 -7.03 -11.81 -12.85
C ALA A 39 -5.61 -11.76 -13.44
N PRO A 40 -4.87 -10.65 -13.28
CA PRO A 40 -3.50 -10.60 -13.77
C PRO A 40 -2.72 -11.74 -13.09
N ALA A 41 -2.07 -12.58 -13.90
CA ALA A 41 -1.24 -13.64 -13.39
C ALA A 41 -0.20 -13.02 -12.44
N ALA A 42 -0.11 -13.54 -11.21
CA ALA A 42 0.87 -13.07 -10.25
C ALA A 42 2.26 -13.30 -10.81
N THR A 43 3.06 -12.23 -10.92
CA THR A 43 4.47 -12.37 -11.28
C THR A 43 5.21 -13.02 -10.11
N PRO A 44 6.05 -14.04 -10.36
CA PRO A 44 6.74 -14.74 -9.28
C PRO A 44 7.76 -13.82 -8.61
N THR A 45 7.74 -13.78 -7.28
CA THR A 45 8.73 -13.07 -6.47
C THR A 45 10.11 -13.68 -6.69
N ARG A 46 11.11 -12.82 -6.96
CA ARG A 46 12.52 -13.23 -7.12
C ARG A 46 13.37 -12.70 -5.96
N TYR A 47 14.28 -13.55 -5.48
CA TYR A 47 15.26 -13.27 -4.45
C TYR A 47 16.64 -13.19 -5.09
N CYS A 48 17.36 -12.10 -4.82
CA CYS A 48 18.65 -11.85 -5.44
C CYS A 48 19.77 -11.81 -4.41
N ILE A 49 20.88 -12.49 -4.71
CA ILE A 49 22.12 -12.40 -3.96
C ILE A 49 23.21 -11.74 -4.80
N VAL A 50 24.24 -11.23 -4.12
CA VAL A 50 25.43 -10.66 -4.76
C VAL A 50 26.61 -11.55 -4.42
N GLU A 51 27.10 -12.27 -5.41
CA GLU A 51 28.25 -13.15 -5.27
C GLU A 51 29.54 -12.39 -5.63
N ALA A 52 30.62 -12.66 -4.89
CA ALA A 52 31.97 -12.30 -5.32
C ALA A 52 32.65 -13.54 -5.86
N LEU A 53 33.19 -13.42 -7.07
CA LEU A 53 34.14 -14.40 -7.58
C LEU A 53 35.46 -14.23 -6.81
N THR A 54 35.88 -15.28 -6.12
CA THR A 54 37.09 -15.32 -5.29
C THR A 54 38.30 -14.75 -6.03
N GLY A 55 39.06 -13.87 -5.38
CA GLY A 55 40.25 -13.25 -5.96
C GLY A 55 39.97 -12.09 -6.94
N THR A 56 38.70 -11.74 -7.19
CA THR A 56 38.34 -10.59 -8.02
C THR A 56 37.54 -9.55 -7.24
N ARG A 57 37.46 -8.32 -7.78
CA ARG A 57 36.54 -7.28 -7.30
C ARG A 57 35.17 -7.33 -7.99
N ILE A 58 34.95 -8.32 -8.86
CA ILE A 58 33.74 -8.43 -9.66
C ILE A 58 32.63 -8.98 -8.78
N ARG A 59 31.46 -8.33 -8.84
CA ARG A 59 30.25 -8.72 -8.13
C ARG A 59 29.17 -9.05 -9.13
N THR A 60 28.60 -10.25 -9.04
CA THR A 60 27.51 -10.70 -9.93
C THR A 60 26.22 -10.80 -9.13
N LYS A 61 25.14 -10.24 -9.69
CA LYS A 61 23.81 -10.35 -9.10
C LYS A 61 23.11 -11.56 -9.69
N VAL A 62 22.79 -12.53 -8.83
CA VAL A 62 22.08 -13.76 -9.20
C VAL A 62 20.69 -13.69 -8.60
N CYS A 63 19.65 -13.90 -9.40
CA CYS A 63 18.25 -13.78 -8.97
C CYS A 63 17.47 -15.03 -9.35
N HIS A 64 16.80 -15.65 -8.38
CA HIS A 64 15.99 -16.86 -8.57
C HIS A 64 14.66 -16.75 -7.83
N THR A 65 13.68 -17.57 -8.21
CA THR A 65 12.45 -17.75 -7.41
C THR A 65 12.75 -18.52 -6.12
N ALA A 66 11.81 -18.54 -5.17
CA ALA A 66 11.97 -19.34 -3.96
C ALA A 66 12.20 -20.83 -4.28
N ASP A 67 11.40 -21.38 -5.19
CA ASP A 67 11.49 -22.79 -5.58
C ASP A 67 12.83 -23.13 -6.25
N GLU A 68 13.33 -22.22 -7.12
CA GLU A 68 14.64 -22.37 -7.75
C GLU A 68 15.77 -22.39 -6.70
N TRP A 69 15.74 -21.48 -5.71
CA TRP A 69 16.72 -21.47 -4.61
C TRP A 69 16.66 -22.72 -3.74
N ILE A 70 15.47 -23.19 -3.40
CA ILE A 70 15.29 -24.41 -2.62
C ILE A 70 15.78 -25.63 -3.40
N ALA A 71 15.53 -25.67 -4.71
CA ALA A 71 16.00 -26.75 -5.57
C ALA A 71 17.52 -26.80 -5.71
N SER A 72 18.21 -25.65 -5.72
CA SER A 72 19.67 -25.59 -5.89
C SER A 72 20.45 -25.61 -4.56
N GLU A 73 20.03 -24.82 -3.57
CA GLU A 73 20.76 -24.59 -2.31
C GLU A 73 20.03 -25.16 -1.08
N GLY A 74 18.79 -25.61 -1.22
CA GLY A 74 17.98 -26.14 -0.10
C GLY A 74 17.28 -25.07 0.75
N GLU A 75 17.59 -23.78 0.54
CA GLU A 75 16.99 -22.68 1.29
C GLU A 75 16.87 -21.40 0.46
N VAL A 76 15.96 -20.50 0.87
CA VAL A 76 15.85 -19.17 0.28
C VAL A 76 16.78 -18.21 1.02
N PRO A 77 17.65 -17.45 0.32
CA PRO A 77 18.60 -16.57 0.98
C PRO A 77 17.89 -15.41 1.71
N THR A 78 17.95 -15.42 3.04
CA THR A 78 17.42 -14.34 3.90
C THR A 78 18.54 -13.39 4.32
N GLY A 79 19.08 -12.63 3.37
CA GLY A 79 20.09 -11.61 3.66
C GLY A 79 19.47 -10.31 4.17
N ARG A 80 19.91 -9.81 5.33
CA ARG A 80 19.57 -8.45 5.78
C ARG A 80 20.34 -7.46 4.91
N ILE A 81 19.63 -6.66 4.10
CA ILE A 81 20.24 -5.59 3.31
C ILE A 81 20.71 -4.50 4.28
N THR A 82 21.98 -4.51 4.67
CA THR A 82 22.60 -3.38 5.36
C THR A 82 22.85 -2.28 4.33
N ARG A 83 21.93 -1.31 4.25
CA ARG A 83 22.23 -0.02 3.59
C ARG A 83 23.35 0.64 4.40
N ARG A 84 24.55 0.73 3.81
CA ARG A 84 25.61 1.61 4.29
C ARG A 84 25.35 3.04 3.82
#